data_AF-A0A962MM86-F1
#
_entry.id   AF-A0A962MM86-F1
#
_cell.length_a   1.000
_cell.length_b   1.000
_cell.length_c   1.000
_cell.angle_alpha   90.00
_cell.angle_beta   90.00
_cell.angle_gamma   90.00
#
_symmetry.space_group_name_H-M   'P 1'
#
loop_
_entity.id
_entity.type
_entity.pdbx_description
1 polymer ?
#
loop_
_entity_poly.entity_id
_entity_poly.type
_entity_poly.pdbx_seq_one_letter_code
_entity_poly.pdbx_strand_id
1 'polypeptide(L)'
;MSKSLIKEALKALPGKPSANKIELLEKLAQSITGEDQDHFDPALLAKIVQIHEKLAEKRENGDPQLKIYTVTDSHLGPRKTIIDVVSDDKAFLVDSVVAEINKNSFLIDLLLHPIVYAKYSKEGKLLKTSLTEKEGFIRQSHIHIQIKDALPESAIKALEAGLYEAVQDVHIANKDWREMLEKLKDARQDLENAKTRRPLKEVQQYCAFLDYLHNNNFTLLGYREYKFIEKNGEVTSRTVPGSGLGLLHKEVRPAYINDHDEGLPRNLQEKRRNLPPLSISKTNRLSTVHRRVPMDAIAIKTYDEDGAITGEKLFIGLFTSVTYSRSVG
;
A
#
# COMPACT_ATOMS: atom_id res chain seq x y z
N MET A 1 -5.18 -34.94 -6.29
CA MET A 1 -3.73 -34.89 -6.55
C MET A 1 -2.96 -34.05 -5.53
N SER A 2 -3.55 -33.02 -4.90
CA SER A 2 -2.91 -32.25 -3.81
C SER A 2 -2.21 -33.08 -2.71
N LYS A 3 -2.78 -34.21 -2.28
CA LYS A 3 -2.15 -35.10 -1.28
C LYS A 3 -0.84 -35.74 -1.75
N SER A 4 -0.68 -36.00 -3.06
CA SER A 4 0.58 -36.55 -3.61
C SER A 4 1.67 -35.49 -3.63
N LEU A 5 1.33 -34.30 -4.15
CA LEU A 5 2.22 -33.13 -4.17
C LEU A 5 2.73 -32.79 -2.76
N ILE A 6 1.82 -32.71 -1.77
CA ILE A 6 2.16 -32.45 -0.37
C ILE A 6 3.14 -33.51 0.15
N LYS A 7 2.84 -34.80 -0.07
CA LYS A 7 3.66 -35.91 0.41
C LYS A 7 5.06 -35.91 -0.20
N GLU A 8 5.18 -35.62 -1.48
CA GLU A 8 6.47 -35.55 -2.18
C GLU A 8 7.26 -34.31 -1.77
N ALA A 9 6.61 -33.16 -1.65
CA ALA A 9 7.25 -31.93 -1.18
C ALA A 9 7.78 -32.07 0.26
N LEU A 10 7.03 -32.75 1.15
CA LEU A 10 7.49 -33.06 2.51
C LEU A 10 8.75 -33.93 2.52
N LYS A 11 8.90 -34.86 1.57
CA LYS A 11 10.11 -35.69 1.43
C LYS A 11 11.31 -34.90 0.91
N ALA A 12 11.07 -33.87 0.11
CA ALA A 12 12.11 -33.00 -0.44
C ALA A 12 12.62 -31.96 0.57
N LEU A 13 11.97 -31.82 1.73
CA LEU A 13 12.45 -30.94 2.80
C LEU A 13 13.69 -31.52 3.50
N PRO A 14 14.66 -30.68 3.88
CA PRO A 14 15.82 -31.12 4.65
C PRO A 14 15.42 -31.42 6.10
N GLY A 15 15.67 -32.65 6.54
CA GLY A 15 15.42 -33.08 7.92
C GLY A 15 13.93 -33.20 8.25
N LYS A 16 13.61 -33.37 9.55
CA LYS A 16 12.24 -33.47 10.02
C LYS A 16 11.58 -32.08 10.04
N PRO A 17 10.49 -31.83 9.28
CA PRO A 17 9.86 -30.51 9.24
C PRO A 17 9.18 -30.17 10.57
N SER A 18 9.22 -28.89 10.94
CA SER A 18 8.46 -28.33 12.06
C SER A 18 6.96 -28.39 11.76
N ALA A 19 6.11 -28.32 12.79
CA ALA A 19 4.66 -28.21 12.59
C ALA A 19 4.30 -26.98 11.75
N ASN A 20 4.97 -25.85 11.99
CA ASN A 20 4.75 -24.62 11.24
C ASN A 20 5.05 -24.79 9.73
N LYS A 21 6.12 -25.50 9.41
CA LYS A 21 6.52 -25.80 8.04
C LYS A 21 5.50 -26.67 7.32
N ILE A 22 4.95 -27.67 8.01
CA ILE A 22 3.92 -28.56 7.45
C ILE A 22 2.67 -27.74 7.13
N GLU A 23 2.18 -26.93 8.07
CA GLU A 23 1.00 -26.08 7.84
C GLU A 23 1.21 -25.10 6.67
N LEU A 24 2.37 -24.43 6.64
CA LEU A 24 2.69 -23.52 5.54
C LEU A 24 2.73 -24.24 4.18
N LEU A 25 3.30 -25.45 4.13
CA LEU A 25 3.32 -26.27 2.92
C LEU A 25 1.92 -26.69 2.48
N GLU A 26 1.08 -27.14 3.41
CA GLU A 26 -0.31 -27.48 3.12
C GLU A 26 -1.08 -26.29 2.57
N LYS A 27 -0.87 -25.09 3.14
CA LYS A 27 -1.54 -23.87 2.68
C LYS A 27 -1.09 -23.47 1.29
N LEU A 28 0.22 -23.46 1.02
CA LEU A 28 0.77 -23.16 -0.31
C LEU A 28 0.28 -24.17 -1.35
N ALA A 29 0.29 -25.47 -1.02
CA ALA A 29 -0.19 -26.51 -1.93
C ALA A 29 -1.69 -26.37 -2.25
N GLN A 30 -2.51 -25.93 -1.29
CA GLN A 30 -3.93 -25.67 -1.50
C GLN A 30 -4.19 -24.45 -2.38
N SER A 31 -3.26 -23.48 -2.40
CA SER A 31 -3.35 -22.30 -3.26
C SER A 31 -2.97 -22.59 -4.72
N ILE A 32 -2.33 -23.71 -5.00
CA ILE A 32 -2.06 -24.18 -6.36
C ILE A 32 -3.32 -24.89 -6.87
N THR A 33 -3.97 -24.31 -7.88
CA THR A 33 -5.27 -24.77 -8.39
C THR A 33 -5.24 -25.01 -9.89
N GLY A 34 -6.21 -25.75 -10.43
CA GLY A 34 -6.31 -26.00 -11.87
C GLY A 34 -5.14 -26.80 -12.42
N GLU A 35 -4.78 -26.53 -13.67
CA GLU A 35 -3.73 -27.24 -14.41
C GLU A 35 -2.34 -27.10 -13.76
N ASP A 36 -2.09 -26.02 -13.00
CA ASP A 36 -0.84 -25.83 -12.28
C ASP A 36 -0.59 -26.93 -11.24
N GLN A 37 -1.65 -27.49 -10.63
CA GLN A 37 -1.50 -28.50 -9.58
C GLN A 37 -0.89 -29.80 -10.09
N ASP A 38 -1.18 -30.17 -11.34
CA ASP A 38 -0.75 -31.44 -11.92
C ASP A 38 0.70 -31.39 -12.43
N HIS A 39 1.23 -30.18 -12.63
CA HIS A 39 2.57 -29.94 -13.16
C HIS A 39 3.51 -29.25 -12.16
N PHE A 40 3.04 -28.92 -10.95
CA PHE A 40 3.88 -28.25 -9.97
C PHE A 40 4.96 -29.18 -9.42
N ASP A 41 6.20 -28.72 -9.45
CA ASP A 41 7.33 -29.49 -8.93
C ASP A 41 7.32 -29.56 -7.38
N PRO A 42 7.28 -30.75 -6.76
CA PRO A 42 7.29 -30.90 -5.31
C PRO A 42 8.55 -30.36 -4.62
N ALA A 43 9.73 -30.47 -5.25
CA ALA A 43 10.99 -29.94 -4.72
C ALA A 43 11.02 -28.41 -4.78
N LEU A 44 10.43 -27.81 -5.83
CA LEU A 44 10.23 -26.36 -5.89
C LEU A 44 9.30 -25.90 -4.76
N LEU A 45 8.18 -26.58 -4.54
CA LEU A 45 7.27 -26.28 -3.42
C LEU A 45 8.00 -26.36 -2.07
N ALA A 46 8.81 -27.39 -1.85
CA ALA A 46 9.61 -27.55 -0.65
C ALA A 46 10.60 -26.39 -0.44
N LYS A 47 11.19 -25.87 -1.52
CA LYS A 47 12.09 -24.71 -1.50
C LYS A 47 11.34 -23.40 -1.21
N ILE A 48 10.18 -23.19 -1.84
CA ILE A 48 9.31 -22.03 -1.60
C ILE A 48 8.92 -21.96 -0.12
N VAL A 49 8.45 -23.07 0.45
CA VAL A 49 8.07 -23.16 1.87
C VAL A 49 9.25 -22.79 2.79
N GLN A 50 10.46 -23.27 2.51
CA GLN A 50 11.65 -22.92 3.31
C GLN A 50 11.99 -21.42 3.23
N ILE A 51 11.76 -20.80 2.08
CA ILE A 51 11.99 -19.36 1.91
C ILE A 51 10.94 -18.57 2.69
N HIS A 52 9.66 -18.92 2.54
CA HIS A 52 8.58 -18.25 3.27
C HIS A 52 8.68 -18.41 4.79
N GLU A 53 9.10 -19.57 5.30
CA GLU A 53 9.36 -19.76 6.73
C GLU A 53 10.47 -18.81 7.20
N LYS A 54 11.62 -18.77 6.50
CA LYS A 54 12.73 -17.87 6.83
C LYS A 54 12.35 -16.39 6.74
N LEU A 55 11.52 -16.01 5.76
CA LEU A 55 11.02 -14.65 5.66
C LEU A 55 10.10 -14.32 6.84
N ALA A 56 9.21 -15.23 7.22
CA ALA A 56 8.35 -15.07 8.39
C ALA A 56 9.16 -14.96 9.70
N GLU A 57 10.21 -15.76 9.88
CA GLU A 57 11.10 -15.73 11.04
C GLU A 57 11.90 -14.41 11.18
N LYS A 58 12.20 -13.75 10.06
CA LYS A 58 12.95 -12.48 10.02
C LYS A 58 12.10 -11.24 10.24
N ARG A 59 10.78 -11.38 10.38
CA ARG A 59 9.89 -10.23 10.54
C ARG A 59 10.08 -9.60 11.92
N GLU A 60 10.50 -8.34 11.94
CA GLU A 60 10.53 -7.51 13.15
C GLU A 60 9.32 -6.56 13.13
N ASN A 61 8.58 -6.48 14.24
CA ASN A 61 7.49 -5.50 14.43
C ASN A 61 6.43 -5.39 13.31
N GLY A 62 6.21 -6.46 12.54
CA GLY A 62 5.23 -6.45 11.44
C GLY A 62 5.78 -5.92 10.12
N ASP A 63 7.09 -5.65 10.01
CA ASP A 63 7.71 -5.25 8.76
C ASP A 63 7.56 -6.34 7.68
N PRO A 64 7.32 -5.93 6.42
CA PRO A 64 7.28 -6.86 5.31
C PRO A 64 8.69 -7.39 5.00
N GLN A 65 8.75 -8.65 4.59
CA GLN A 65 9.98 -9.30 4.13
C GLN A 65 9.77 -9.77 2.70
N LEU A 66 10.76 -9.54 1.84
CA LEU A 66 10.72 -9.95 0.45
C LEU A 66 12.03 -10.63 0.04
N LYS A 67 11.95 -11.46 -0.99
CA LYS A 67 13.11 -12.05 -1.63
C LYS A 67 12.85 -12.21 -3.13
N ILE A 68 13.78 -11.73 -3.94
CA ILE A 68 13.79 -11.96 -5.39
C ILE A 68 14.98 -12.84 -5.74
N TYR A 69 14.76 -13.91 -6.51
CA TYR A 69 15.82 -14.82 -6.93
C TYR A 69 15.48 -15.49 -8.25
N THR A 70 16.51 -15.94 -8.97
CA THR A 70 16.33 -16.72 -10.20
C THR A 70 16.49 -18.20 -9.90
N VAL A 71 15.55 -19.02 -10.37
CA VAL A 71 15.71 -20.48 -10.36
C VAL A 71 16.57 -20.87 -11.55
N THR A 72 17.72 -21.46 -11.27
CA THR A 72 18.72 -21.88 -12.28
C THR A 72 18.78 -23.38 -12.47
N ASP A 73 18.01 -24.14 -11.71
CA ASP A 73 17.98 -25.60 -11.81
C ASP A 73 17.23 -26.00 -13.08
N SER A 74 17.96 -26.56 -14.05
CA SER A 74 17.40 -26.99 -15.33
C SER A 74 16.38 -28.10 -15.21
N HIS A 75 16.38 -28.86 -14.10
CA HIS A 75 15.37 -29.88 -13.84
C HIS A 75 14.00 -29.29 -13.45
N LEU A 76 13.97 -28.04 -12.98
CA LEU A 76 12.76 -27.32 -12.58
C LEU A 76 12.12 -26.52 -13.72
N GLY A 77 12.60 -26.68 -14.97
CA GLY A 77 12.09 -26.00 -16.16
C GLY A 77 12.93 -24.80 -16.61
N PRO A 78 12.37 -23.89 -17.46
CA PRO A 78 13.08 -22.71 -17.92
C PRO A 78 13.43 -21.78 -16.75
N ARG A 79 14.50 -21.00 -16.92
CA ARG A 79 14.93 -20.03 -15.90
C ARG A 79 13.84 -18.99 -15.69
N LYS A 80 13.35 -18.88 -14.47
CA LYS A 80 12.34 -17.90 -14.05
C LYS A 80 12.84 -17.07 -12.88
N THR A 81 12.42 -15.81 -12.83
CA THR A 81 12.58 -14.97 -11.64
C THR A 81 11.39 -15.15 -10.71
N ILE A 82 11.67 -15.42 -9.43
CA ILE A 82 10.68 -15.62 -8.39
C ILE A 82 10.73 -14.44 -7.42
N ILE A 83 9.55 -14.01 -6.98
CA ILE A 83 9.35 -12.98 -5.98
C ILE A 83 8.51 -13.60 -4.85
N ASP A 84 9.11 -13.71 -3.66
CA ASP A 84 8.43 -14.17 -2.46
C ASP A 84 8.26 -12.99 -1.49
N VAL A 85 7.05 -12.75 -1.01
CA VAL A 85 6.72 -11.69 -0.03
C VAL A 85 6.00 -12.31 1.16
N VAL A 86 6.40 -11.92 2.37
CA VAL A 86 5.68 -12.22 3.61
C VAL A 86 5.42 -10.92 4.36
N SER A 87 4.15 -10.61 4.59
CA SER A 87 3.72 -9.42 5.32
C SER A 87 2.44 -9.68 6.09
N ASP A 88 2.00 -8.72 6.90
CA ASP A 88 0.61 -8.71 7.37
C ASP A 88 -0.32 -8.65 6.17
N ASP A 89 -1.47 -9.30 6.28
CA ASP A 89 -2.52 -9.15 5.29
C ASP A 89 -3.21 -7.80 5.45
N LYS A 90 -3.19 -7.00 4.38
CA LYS A 90 -3.70 -5.64 4.35
C LYS A 90 -4.40 -5.37 3.01
N ALA A 91 -5.34 -4.43 3.01
CA ALA A 91 -6.03 -4.05 1.79
C ALA A 91 -5.05 -3.55 0.74
N PHE A 92 -5.31 -3.92 -0.52
CA PHE A 92 -4.54 -3.55 -1.72
C PHE A 92 -3.13 -4.13 -1.82
N LEU A 93 -2.69 -5.02 -0.92
CA LEU A 93 -1.33 -5.56 -0.95
C LEU A 93 -1.01 -6.27 -2.28
N VAL A 94 -1.83 -7.25 -2.68
CA VAL A 94 -1.61 -8.01 -3.92
C VAL A 94 -1.65 -7.11 -5.15
N ASP A 95 -2.68 -6.26 -5.24
CA ASP A 95 -2.83 -5.34 -6.37
C ASP A 95 -1.64 -4.39 -6.49
N SER A 96 -1.07 -3.93 -5.36
CA SER A 96 0.11 -3.06 -5.35
C SER A 96 1.36 -3.77 -5.84
N VAL A 97 1.58 -5.03 -5.42
CA VAL A 97 2.69 -5.86 -5.89
C VAL A 97 2.56 -6.12 -7.40
N VAL A 98 1.38 -6.51 -7.86
CA VAL A 98 1.10 -6.74 -9.29
C VAL A 98 1.28 -5.45 -10.10
N ALA A 99 0.82 -4.31 -9.58
CA ALA A 99 0.96 -3.02 -10.25
C ALA A 99 2.44 -2.60 -10.38
N GLU A 100 3.29 -2.91 -9.41
CA GLU A 100 4.74 -2.65 -9.54
C GLU A 100 5.42 -3.56 -10.56
N ILE A 101 5.04 -4.83 -10.62
CA ILE A 101 5.56 -5.77 -11.63
C ILE A 101 5.15 -5.30 -13.03
N ASN A 102 3.88 -4.95 -13.21
CA ASN A 102 3.33 -4.48 -14.49
C ASN A 102 3.93 -3.14 -14.94
N LYS A 103 4.24 -2.23 -14.01
CA LYS A 103 4.96 -0.97 -14.30
C LYS A 103 6.30 -1.22 -15.00
N ASN A 104 6.96 -2.32 -14.66
CA ASN A 104 8.22 -2.73 -15.29
C ASN A 104 8.01 -3.63 -16.53
N SER A 105 6.75 -3.79 -16.98
CA SER A 105 6.37 -4.59 -18.16
C SER A 105 6.74 -6.07 -18.07
N PHE A 106 6.84 -6.61 -16.85
CA PHE A 106 7.09 -8.04 -16.63
C PHE A 106 5.78 -8.82 -16.59
N LEU A 107 5.77 -9.98 -17.24
CA LEU A 107 4.61 -10.87 -17.26
C LEU A 107 4.66 -11.84 -16.07
N ILE A 108 3.55 -11.89 -15.34
CA ILE A 108 3.35 -12.87 -14.27
C ILE A 108 2.87 -14.18 -14.90
N ASP A 109 3.57 -15.26 -14.61
CA ASP A 109 3.23 -16.62 -15.05
C ASP A 109 2.41 -17.35 -13.98
N LEU A 110 2.74 -17.14 -12.71
CA LEU A 110 2.01 -17.69 -11.57
C LEU A 110 1.97 -16.69 -10.41
N LEU A 111 0.82 -16.59 -9.73
CA LEU A 111 0.68 -15.86 -8.48
C LEU A 111 -0.10 -16.72 -7.48
N LEU A 112 0.52 -16.99 -6.33
CA LEU A 112 -0.11 -17.65 -5.19
C LEU A 112 -0.17 -16.65 -4.03
N HIS A 113 -1.31 -16.59 -3.35
CA HIS A 113 -1.50 -15.75 -2.16
C HIS A 113 -2.20 -16.50 -1.02
N PRO A 114 -1.57 -17.55 -0.45
CA PRO A 114 -2.07 -18.16 0.77
C PRO A 114 -2.06 -17.20 1.95
N ILE A 115 -3.11 -17.32 2.77
CA ILE A 115 -3.22 -16.67 4.07
C ILE A 115 -2.85 -17.66 5.17
N VAL A 116 -1.92 -17.26 6.03
CA VAL A 116 -1.49 -18.03 7.20
C VAL A 116 -1.63 -17.15 8.43
N TYR A 117 -2.08 -17.72 9.54
CA TYR A 117 -2.14 -17.02 10.81
C TYR A 117 -0.86 -17.33 11.59
N ALA A 118 -0.18 -16.33 12.12
CA ALA A 118 1.10 -16.53 12.80
C ALA A 118 1.17 -15.80 14.14
N LYS A 119 1.72 -16.46 15.15
CA LYS A 119 1.93 -15.91 16.49
C LYS A 119 3.42 -15.66 16.72
N TYR A 120 3.75 -14.45 17.15
CA TYR A 120 5.11 -14.03 17.44
C TYR A 120 5.29 -13.81 18.95
N SER A 121 6.52 -13.95 19.43
CA SER A 121 6.90 -13.54 20.78
C SER A 121 6.99 -12.01 20.87
N LYS A 122 7.15 -11.48 22.09
CA LYS A 122 7.36 -10.04 22.29
C LYS A 122 8.66 -9.55 21.64
N GLU A 123 9.63 -10.44 21.49
CA GLU A 123 10.93 -10.20 20.85
C GLU A 123 10.88 -10.43 19.33
N GLY A 124 9.70 -10.58 18.72
CA GLY A 124 9.54 -10.74 17.28
C GLY A 124 9.87 -12.13 16.72
N LYS A 125 10.02 -13.16 17.57
CA LYS A 125 10.31 -14.52 17.09
C LYS A 125 9.03 -15.26 16.70
N LEU A 126 9.00 -15.89 15.53
CA LEU A 126 7.89 -16.75 15.10
C LEU A 126 7.77 -17.95 16.05
N LEU A 127 6.62 -18.08 16.73
CA LEU A 127 6.35 -19.15 17.68
C LEU A 127 5.52 -20.28 17.05
N LYS A 128 4.38 -19.93 16.44
CA LYS A 128 3.42 -20.88 15.89
C LYS A 128 2.74 -20.32 14.65
N THR A 129 2.39 -21.17 13.72
CA THR A 129 1.42 -20.87 12.65
C THR A 129 0.09 -21.54 12.92
N SER A 130 -0.91 -21.20 12.10
CA SER A 130 -2.23 -21.82 12.06
C SER A 130 -2.86 -21.61 10.70
N LEU A 131 -3.62 -22.59 10.23
CA LEU A 131 -4.42 -22.51 9.01
C LEU A 131 -5.75 -21.76 9.21
N THR A 132 -6.17 -21.61 10.46
CA THR A 132 -7.40 -20.92 10.86
C THR A 132 -7.11 -19.80 11.85
N GLU A 133 -8.03 -18.84 11.92
CA GLU A 133 -7.95 -17.72 12.85
C GLU A 133 -7.95 -18.19 14.30
N LYS A 134 -7.06 -17.61 15.10
CA LYS A 134 -6.88 -17.89 16.53
C LYS A 134 -6.52 -16.61 17.25
N GLU A 135 -6.94 -16.52 18.51
CA GLU A 135 -6.64 -15.36 19.35
C GLU A 135 -5.13 -15.15 19.50
N GLY A 136 -4.67 -13.92 19.32
CA GLY A 136 -3.27 -13.53 19.40
C GLY A 136 -2.41 -13.97 18.20
N PHE A 137 -3.02 -14.44 17.11
CA PHE A 137 -2.34 -14.68 15.84
C PHE A 137 -2.61 -13.51 14.89
N ILE A 138 -1.58 -13.13 14.13
CA ILE A 138 -1.63 -12.12 13.09
C ILE A 138 -1.97 -12.81 11.77
N ARG A 139 -2.92 -12.26 11.02
CA ARG A 139 -3.23 -12.71 9.65
C ARG A 139 -2.12 -12.26 8.69
N GLN A 140 -1.41 -13.20 8.08
CA GLN A 140 -0.27 -12.95 7.21
C GLN A 140 -0.57 -13.34 5.76
N SER A 141 -0.12 -12.50 4.84
CA SER A 141 -0.06 -12.79 3.42
C SER A 141 1.29 -13.43 3.09
N HIS A 142 1.25 -14.60 2.47
CA HIS A 142 2.41 -15.23 1.84
C HIS A 142 2.19 -15.16 0.33
N ILE A 143 2.89 -14.26 -0.36
CA ILE A 143 2.74 -14.06 -1.80
C ILE A 143 3.93 -14.71 -2.50
N HIS A 144 3.65 -15.63 -3.42
CA HIS A 144 4.64 -16.24 -4.30
C HIS A 144 4.29 -15.88 -5.73
N ILE A 145 5.24 -15.26 -6.45
CA ILE A 145 5.05 -14.87 -7.84
C ILE A 145 6.19 -15.42 -8.68
N GLN A 146 5.83 -16.03 -9.81
CA GLN A 146 6.77 -16.39 -10.86
C GLN A 146 6.62 -15.42 -12.02
N ILE A 147 7.72 -14.75 -12.37
CA ILE A 147 7.83 -13.99 -13.60
C ILE A 147 8.15 -14.96 -14.73
N LYS A 148 7.51 -14.76 -15.89
CA LYS A 148 7.63 -15.63 -17.06
C LYS A 148 9.08 -15.86 -17.50
N ASP A 149 9.88 -14.80 -17.44
CA ASP A 149 11.27 -14.78 -17.89
C ASP A 149 12.25 -14.53 -16.74
N ALA A 150 13.49 -14.99 -16.90
CA ALA A 150 14.59 -14.61 -16.02
C ALA A 150 15.02 -13.16 -16.29
N LEU A 151 15.03 -12.35 -15.23
CA LEU A 151 15.38 -10.94 -15.30
C LEU A 151 16.89 -10.71 -15.11
N PRO A 152 17.49 -9.71 -15.77
CA PRO A 152 18.86 -9.28 -15.48
C PRO A 152 18.96 -8.67 -14.08
N GLU A 153 20.15 -8.70 -13.48
CA GLU A 153 20.37 -8.24 -12.09
C GLU A 153 19.97 -6.76 -11.88
N SER A 154 20.18 -5.90 -12.88
CA SER A 154 19.77 -4.49 -12.82
C SER A 154 18.24 -4.33 -12.72
N ALA A 155 17.49 -5.12 -13.48
CA ALA A 155 16.02 -5.14 -13.42
C ALA A 155 15.54 -5.70 -12.09
N ILE A 156 16.20 -6.73 -11.55
CA ILE A 156 15.90 -7.29 -10.22
C ILE A 156 16.07 -6.21 -9.14
N LYS A 157 17.19 -5.48 -9.14
CA LYS A 157 17.43 -4.41 -8.15
C LYS A 157 16.39 -3.30 -8.22
N ALA A 158 16.01 -2.87 -9.43
CA ALA A 158 14.98 -1.86 -9.62
C ALA A 158 13.60 -2.34 -9.13
N LEU A 159 13.24 -3.58 -9.47
CA LEU A 159 11.99 -4.21 -9.04
C LEU A 159 11.96 -4.41 -7.52
N GLU A 160 13.06 -4.84 -6.92
CA GLU A 160 13.20 -5.02 -5.48
C GLU A 160 12.94 -3.71 -4.73
N ALA A 161 13.58 -2.62 -5.15
CA ALA A 161 13.38 -1.30 -4.55
C ALA A 161 11.92 -0.83 -4.70
N GLY A 162 11.32 -1.01 -5.87
CA GLY A 162 9.93 -0.63 -6.14
C GLY A 162 8.93 -1.44 -5.33
N LEU A 163 9.15 -2.76 -5.18
CA LEU A 163 8.30 -3.64 -4.39
C LEU A 163 8.42 -3.32 -2.90
N TYR A 164 9.63 -3.06 -2.41
CA TYR A 164 9.82 -2.64 -1.02
C TYR A 164 9.07 -1.35 -0.73
N GLU A 165 9.18 -0.35 -1.62
CA GLU A 165 8.41 0.90 -1.49
C GLU A 165 6.90 0.61 -1.49
N ALA A 166 6.39 -0.18 -2.45
CA ALA A 166 4.98 -0.47 -2.57
C ALA A 166 4.40 -1.19 -1.34
N VAL A 167 5.07 -2.24 -0.86
CA VAL A 167 4.60 -3.01 0.29
C VAL A 167 4.68 -2.18 1.58
N GLN A 168 5.71 -1.36 1.74
CA GLN A 168 5.82 -0.46 2.89
C GLN A 168 4.76 0.64 2.85
N ASP A 169 4.52 1.23 1.68
CA ASP A 169 3.50 2.25 1.47
C ASP A 169 2.07 1.69 1.73
N VAL A 170 1.80 0.42 1.34
CA VAL A 170 0.57 -0.30 1.73
C VAL A 170 0.47 -0.44 3.25
N HIS A 171 1.57 -0.81 3.92
CA HIS A 171 1.59 -0.97 5.37
C HIS A 171 1.22 0.32 6.10
N ILE A 172 1.89 1.43 5.79
CA ILE A 172 1.68 2.72 6.46
C ILE A 172 0.30 3.31 6.14
N ALA A 173 -0.17 3.23 4.90
CA ALA A 173 -1.49 3.76 4.53
C ALA A 173 -2.62 3.02 5.26
N ASN A 174 -2.52 1.69 5.38
CA ASN A 174 -3.50 0.89 6.14
C ASN A 174 -3.38 1.10 7.65
N LYS A 175 -2.17 1.30 8.18
CA LYS A 175 -1.95 1.57 9.61
C LYS A 175 -2.64 2.87 10.06
N ASP A 176 -2.48 3.93 9.26
CA ASP A 176 -2.99 5.26 9.61
C ASP A 176 -4.40 5.53 9.06
N TRP A 177 -5.01 4.57 8.37
CA TRP A 177 -6.31 4.72 7.70
C TRP A 177 -7.41 5.31 8.60
N ARG A 178 -7.55 4.78 9.82
CA ARG A 178 -8.59 5.24 10.76
C ARG A 178 -8.35 6.69 11.19
N GLU A 179 -7.10 7.05 11.44
CA GLU A 179 -6.75 8.41 11.80
C GLU A 179 -6.99 9.38 10.64
N MET A 180 -6.68 8.97 9.39
CA MET A 180 -7.00 9.75 8.20
C MET A 180 -8.52 9.95 8.01
N LEU A 181 -9.35 8.96 8.33
CA LEU A 181 -10.81 9.11 8.31
C LEU A 181 -11.31 10.12 9.34
N GLU A 182 -10.79 10.08 10.58
CA GLU A 182 -11.13 11.07 11.60
C GLU A 182 -10.70 12.48 11.16
N LYS A 183 -9.50 12.62 10.59
CA LYS A 183 -9.04 13.91 10.04
C LYS A 183 -9.95 14.44 8.93
N LEU A 184 -10.51 13.57 8.10
CA LEU A 184 -11.46 13.94 7.05
C LEU A 184 -12.78 14.45 7.64
N LYS A 185 -13.26 13.78 8.69
CA LYS A 185 -14.44 14.21 9.45
C LYS A 185 -14.20 15.55 10.16
N ASP A 186 -13.04 15.74 10.77
CA ASP A 186 -12.63 17.02 11.37
C ASP A 186 -12.62 18.13 10.31
N ALA A 187 -12.05 17.86 9.13
CA ALA A 187 -12.02 18.84 8.04
C ALA A 187 -13.42 19.23 7.56
N ARG A 188 -14.37 18.28 7.52
CA ARG A 188 -15.78 18.54 7.22
C ARG A 188 -16.43 19.41 8.30
N GLN A 189 -16.20 19.11 9.58
CA GLN A 189 -16.75 19.89 10.69
C GLN A 189 -16.18 21.31 10.74
N ASP A 190 -14.88 21.46 10.53
CA ASP A 190 -14.22 22.77 10.49
C ASP A 190 -14.77 23.63 9.34
N LEU A 191 -14.97 23.04 8.16
CA LEU A 191 -15.50 23.76 7.00
C LEU A 191 -16.96 24.16 7.19
N GLU A 192 -17.77 23.32 7.82
CA GLU A 192 -19.16 23.61 8.17
C GLU A 192 -19.27 24.81 9.15
N ASN A 193 -18.32 24.92 10.08
CA ASN A 193 -18.27 26.00 11.07
C ASN A 193 -17.46 27.23 10.62
N ALA A 194 -16.82 27.18 9.45
CA ALA A 194 -15.93 28.23 8.99
C ALA A 194 -16.69 29.53 8.69
N LYS A 195 -16.17 30.66 9.18
CA LYS A 195 -16.66 32.01 8.85
C LYS A 195 -16.17 32.46 7.47
N THR A 196 -16.46 31.67 6.44
CA THR A 196 -16.09 31.99 5.06
C THR A 196 -17.05 33.00 4.45
N ARG A 197 -16.56 33.84 3.52
CA ARG A 197 -17.41 34.76 2.73
C ARG A 197 -18.24 34.06 1.66
N ARG A 198 -18.11 32.73 1.53
CA ARG A 198 -18.84 31.92 0.55
C ARG A 198 -20.29 31.70 0.99
N PRO A 199 -21.24 31.59 0.04
CA PRO A 199 -22.63 31.28 0.38
C PRO A 199 -22.75 29.95 1.15
N LEU A 200 -23.63 29.89 2.14
CA LEU A 200 -23.86 28.68 2.96
C LEU A 200 -24.16 27.44 2.11
N LYS A 201 -24.94 27.60 1.04
CA LYS A 201 -25.27 26.51 0.11
C LYS A 201 -24.03 25.93 -0.59
N GLU A 202 -23.04 26.77 -0.90
CA GLU A 202 -21.76 26.32 -1.50
C GLU A 202 -20.95 25.52 -0.46
N VAL A 203 -20.89 25.99 0.79
CA VAL A 203 -20.23 25.29 1.89
C VAL A 203 -20.86 23.91 2.13
N GLN A 204 -22.19 23.83 2.13
CA GLN A 204 -22.92 22.56 2.28
C GLN A 204 -22.60 21.56 1.17
N GLN A 205 -22.37 22.01 -0.07
CA GLN A 205 -21.95 21.13 -1.17
C GLN A 205 -20.56 20.54 -0.93
N TYR A 206 -19.62 21.33 -0.41
CA TYR A 206 -18.31 20.80 -0.02
C TYR A 206 -18.42 19.79 1.13
N CYS A 207 -19.21 20.07 2.16
CA CYS A 207 -19.43 19.13 3.26
C CYS A 207 -20.06 17.80 2.78
N ALA A 208 -21.06 17.87 1.90
CA ALA A 208 -21.66 16.68 1.29
C ALA A 208 -20.66 15.87 0.46
N PHE A 209 -19.73 16.54 -0.23
CA PHE A 209 -18.64 15.87 -0.92
C PHE A 209 -17.67 15.19 0.05
N LEU A 210 -17.30 15.83 1.17
CA LEU A 210 -16.45 15.21 2.19
C LEU A 210 -17.11 13.98 2.83
N ASP A 211 -18.43 14.03 3.09
CA ASP A 211 -19.20 12.86 3.53
C ASP A 211 -19.16 11.74 2.49
N TYR A 212 -19.28 12.09 1.19
CA TYR A 212 -19.17 11.12 0.11
C TYR A 212 -17.81 10.39 0.13
N LEU A 213 -16.70 11.13 0.29
CA LEU A 213 -15.37 10.54 0.43
C LEU A 213 -15.28 9.60 1.64
N HIS A 214 -15.76 10.05 2.80
CA HIS A 214 -15.77 9.29 4.06
C HIS A 214 -16.57 7.98 3.93
N ASN A 215 -17.63 7.98 3.12
CA ASN A 215 -18.49 6.82 2.89
C ASN A 215 -17.92 5.84 1.85
N ASN A 216 -16.63 5.51 1.96
CA ASN A 216 -15.89 4.54 1.13
C ASN A 216 -15.88 4.84 -0.37
N ASN A 217 -16.03 6.10 -0.79
CA ASN A 217 -15.86 6.49 -2.19
C ASN A 217 -14.46 7.02 -2.51
N PHE A 218 -13.58 7.05 -1.51
CA PHE A 218 -12.20 7.46 -1.66
C PHE A 218 -11.27 6.58 -0.82
N THR A 219 -10.27 5.99 -1.46
CA THR A 219 -9.18 5.31 -0.79
C THR A 219 -8.17 6.35 -0.33
N LEU A 220 -8.27 6.78 0.93
CA LEU A 220 -7.27 7.58 1.64
C LEU A 220 -5.92 6.86 1.71
N LEU A 221 -4.89 7.53 1.21
CA LEU A 221 -3.51 7.02 1.21
C LEU A 221 -2.57 7.89 2.02
N GLY A 222 -2.84 9.20 2.15
CA GLY A 222 -2.03 10.08 2.96
C GLY A 222 -2.76 11.34 3.38
N TYR A 223 -2.29 11.93 4.47
CA TYR A 223 -2.81 13.18 5.01
C TYR A 223 -1.68 14.07 5.52
N ARG A 224 -1.85 15.39 5.41
CA ARG A 224 -0.94 16.38 6.02
C ARG A 224 -1.61 17.73 6.18
N GLU A 225 -1.23 18.47 7.21
CA GLU A 225 -1.64 19.86 7.42
C GLU A 225 -0.54 20.85 7.02
N TYR A 226 -0.95 21.97 6.43
CA TYR A 226 -0.08 23.10 6.09
C TYR A 226 -0.61 24.38 6.75
N LYS A 227 0.29 25.21 7.28
CA LYS A 227 0.00 26.60 7.66
C LYS A 227 0.52 27.54 6.60
N PHE A 228 -0.25 28.57 6.27
CA PHE A 228 0.21 29.68 5.45
C PHE A 228 0.88 30.73 6.34
N ILE A 229 2.06 31.16 5.92
CA ILE A 229 2.88 32.16 6.59
C ILE A 229 3.11 33.27 5.57
N GLU A 230 2.64 34.46 5.93
CA GLU A 230 2.90 35.66 5.15
C GLU A 230 4.16 36.35 5.71
N LYS A 231 5.18 36.53 4.87
CA LYS A 231 6.41 37.22 5.26
C LYS A 231 6.81 38.18 4.14
N ASN A 232 6.95 39.46 4.47
CA ASN A 232 7.31 40.51 3.49
C ASN A 232 6.35 40.59 2.28
N GLY A 233 5.05 40.32 2.48
CA GLY A 233 4.06 40.26 1.40
C GLY A 233 4.10 38.99 0.55
N GLU A 234 4.98 38.03 0.87
CA GLU A 234 5.05 36.73 0.21
C GLU A 234 4.33 35.65 1.04
N VAL A 235 3.45 34.89 0.39
CA VAL A 235 2.79 33.73 1.01
C VAL A 235 3.67 32.50 0.83
N THR A 236 4.03 31.88 1.96
CA THR A 236 4.71 30.58 2.00
C THR A 236 3.88 29.56 2.77
N SER A 237 3.97 28.28 2.44
CA SER A 237 3.34 27.20 3.22
C SER A 237 4.37 26.38 4.00
N ARG A 238 4.07 26.06 5.25
CA ARG A 238 4.86 25.16 6.10
C ARG A 238 4.03 24.00 6.59
N THR A 239 4.58 22.78 6.53
CA THR A 239 3.98 21.59 7.13
C THR A 239 3.80 21.78 8.63
N VAL A 240 2.65 21.42 9.18
CA VAL A 240 2.46 21.33 10.64
C VAL A 240 3.21 20.09 11.13
N PRO A 241 4.20 20.22 12.03
CA PRO A 241 4.99 19.09 12.52
C PRO A 241 4.09 17.99 13.12
N GLY A 242 4.39 16.73 12.82
CA GLY A 242 3.63 15.57 13.31
C GLY A 242 2.26 15.36 12.67
N SER A 243 1.80 16.22 11.75
CA SER A 243 0.49 16.04 11.09
C SER A 243 0.46 15.00 9.97
N GLY A 244 1.64 14.53 9.52
CA GLY A 244 1.76 13.65 8.37
C GLY A 244 1.34 12.22 8.68
N LEU A 245 0.42 11.67 7.87
CA LEU A 245 -0.06 10.29 7.95
C LEU A 245 0.07 9.57 6.61
N GLY A 246 0.16 8.24 6.65
CA GLY A 246 0.25 7.37 5.48
C GLY A 246 1.41 7.77 4.56
N LEU A 247 1.13 7.91 3.26
CA LEU A 247 2.16 8.26 2.26
C LEU A 247 2.79 9.64 2.48
N LEU A 248 2.13 10.52 3.25
CA LEU A 248 2.59 11.85 3.62
C LEU A 248 3.22 11.90 5.03
N HIS A 249 3.57 10.75 5.62
CA HIS A 249 4.21 10.72 6.94
C HIS A 249 5.60 11.38 6.97
N LYS A 250 6.44 11.17 5.94
CA LYS A 250 7.79 11.75 5.89
C LYS A 250 7.72 13.25 5.57
N GLU A 251 8.22 14.10 6.47
CA GLU A 251 8.14 15.58 6.36
C GLU A 251 8.62 16.14 5.01
N VAL A 252 9.62 15.50 4.40
CA VAL A 252 10.24 15.91 3.13
C VAL A 252 9.49 15.46 1.87
N ARG A 253 8.54 14.52 1.94
CA ARG A 253 7.80 14.08 0.73
C ARG A 253 6.80 15.18 0.33
N PRO A 254 7.01 15.95 -0.75
CA PRO A 254 6.05 16.96 -1.17
C PRO A 254 4.85 16.25 -1.81
N ALA A 255 3.63 16.70 -1.51
CA ALA A 255 2.45 16.19 -2.21
C ALA A 255 2.32 16.76 -3.64
N TYR A 256 2.92 17.94 -3.84
CA TYR A 256 3.01 18.67 -5.10
C TYR A 256 4.48 18.79 -5.45
N ILE A 257 5.00 17.84 -6.23
CA ILE A 257 6.39 17.86 -6.73
C ILE A 257 6.34 18.40 -8.15
N ASN A 258 7.17 19.39 -8.48
CA ASN A 258 7.54 19.69 -9.86
C ASN A 258 8.78 18.85 -10.22
N ASP A 259 9.15 18.70 -11.49
CA ASP A 259 10.22 17.80 -11.99
C ASP A 259 11.63 17.94 -11.32
N HIS A 260 11.81 18.87 -10.38
CA HIS A 260 13.05 19.17 -9.67
C HIS A 260 13.00 18.98 -8.13
N ASP A 261 12.04 18.23 -7.59
CA ASP A 261 11.90 17.95 -6.14
C ASP A 261 11.72 19.21 -5.25
N GLU A 262 11.46 20.37 -5.85
CA GLU A 262 11.15 21.61 -5.15
C GLU A 262 9.65 21.73 -4.87
N GLY A 263 9.31 22.37 -3.73
CA GLY A 263 7.92 22.73 -3.41
C GLY A 263 7.32 23.70 -4.42
N LEU A 264 6.01 23.98 -4.31
CA LEU A 264 5.31 24.83 -5.26
C LEU A 264 5.99 26.21 -5.42
N PRO A 265 6.30 26.64 -6.67
CA PRO A 265 6.73 28.00 -7.00
C PRO A 265 5.81 29.08 -6.42
N ARG A 266 6.35 30.27 -6.15
CA ARG A 266 5.66 31.39 -5.48
C ARG A 266 4.29 31.72 -6.10
N ASN A 267 4.26 31.88 -7.41
CA ASN A 267 3.04 32.17 -8.18
C ASN A 267 1.96 31.08 -8.03
N LEU A 268 2.35 29.82 -7.79
CA LEU A 268 1.43 28.73 -7.51
C LEU A 268 0.96 28.71 -6.05
N GLN A 269 1.77 29.18 -5.09
CA GLN A 269 1.35 29.29 -3.69
C GLN A 269 0.28 30.36 -3.49
N GLU A 270 0.41 31.51 -4.15
CA GLU A 270 -0.61 32.56 -4.12
C GLU A 270 -1.92 32.11 -4.79
N LYS A 271 -1.80 31.49 -5.99
CA LYS A 271 -2.95 30.88 -6.67
C LYS A 271 -3.63 29.85 -5.79
N ARG A 272 -2.85 29.00 -5.12
CA ARG A 272 -3.35 28.00 -4.17
C ARG A 272 -4.14 28.70 -3.06
N ARG A 273 -3.64 29.75 -2.40
CA ARG A 273 -4.38 30.52 -1.37
C ARG A 273 -5.75 30.99 -1.87
N ASN A 274 -5.85 31.41 -3.13
CA ASN A 274 -7.05 31.97 -3.76
C ASN A 274 -8.04 30.92 -4.32
N LEU A 275 -7.72 29.62 -4.26
CA LEU A 275 -8.64 28.56 -4.64
C LEU A 275 -9.89 28.53 -3.73
N PRO A 276 -10.99 27.89 -4.16
CA PRO A 276 -12.17 27.69 -3.34
C PRO A 276 -11.86 26.95 -2.02
N PRO A 277 -12.78 26.95 -1.03
CA PRO A 277 -12.60 26.29 0.26
C PRO A 277 -12.18 24.82 0.15
N LEU A 278 -12.58 24.15 -0.91
CA LEU A 278 -12.12 22.82 -1.27
C LEU A 278 -11.69 22.81 -2.74
N SER A 279 -10.56 22.17 -3.03
CA SER A 279 -10.09 21.96 -4.39
C SER A 279 -9.57 20.54 -4.60
N ILE A 280 -9.71 20.04 -5.83
CA ILE A 280 -9.25 18.72 -6.24
C ILE A 280 -8.23 18.91 -7.36
N SER A 281 -7.11 18.23 -7.26
CA SER A 281 -6.05 18.24 -8.29
C SER A 281 -5.43 16.85 -8.43
N LYS A 282 -4.65 16.63 -9.48
CA LYS A 282 -3.85 15.42 -9.62
C LYS A 282 -2.45 15.65 -9.06
N THR A 283 -1.92 14.68 -8.35
CA THR A 283 -0.51 14.67 -7.96
C THR A 283 0.35 14.30 -9.15
N ASN A 284 1.55 14.87 -9.24
CA ASN A 284 2.54 14.46 -10.26
C ASN A 284 3.20 13.12 -9.94
N ARG A 285 2.93 12.55 -8.76
CA ARG A 285 3.40 11.23 -8.34
C ARG A 285 2.33 10.18 -8.60
N LEU A 286 2.75 9.01 -9.06
CA LEU A 286 1.88 7.84 -9.17
C LEU A 286 1.71 7.18 -7.79
N SER A 287 0.52 6.65 -7.53
CA SER A 287 0.28 5.82 -6.34
C SER A 287 1.17 4.58 -6.36
N THR A 288 1.70 4.22 -5.20
CA THR A 288 2.36 2.95 -4.89
C THR A 288 1.39 1.91 -4.32
N VAL A 289 0.17 2.34 -3.98
CA VAL A 289 -0.88 1.52 -3.39
C VAL A 289 -2.02 1.31 -4.40
N HIS A 290 -2.50 0.07 -4.49
CA HIS A 290 -3.58 -0.41 -5.35
C HIS A 290 -3.28 -0.39 -6.86
N ARG A 291 -3.03 0.78 -7.47
CA ARG A 291 -2.81 0.91 -8.92
C ARG A 291 -1.87 2.07 -9.23
N ARG A 292 -0.99 1.90 -10.22
CA ARG A 292 -0.02 2.91 -10.67
C ARG A 292 -0.68 4.02 -11.52
N VAL A 293 -1.40 4.91 -10.86
CA VAL A 293 -2.03 6.09 -11.50
C VAL A 293 -1.73 7.37 -10.70
N PRO A 294 -1.80 8.56 -11.32
CA PRO A 294 -1.74 9.82 -10.57
C PRO A 294 -2.80 9.84 -9.48
N MET A 295 -2.40 10.18 -8.25
CA MET A 295 -3.33 10.28 -7.12
C MET A 295 -4.16 11.55 -7.22
N ASP A 296 -5.31 11.53 -6.57
CA ASP A 296 -6.14 12.70 -6.35
C ASP A 296 -5.71 13.37 -5.04
N ALA A 297 -5.51 14.68 -5.11
CA ALA A 297 -5.19 15.55 -3.99
C ALA A 297 -6.39 16.44 -3.67
N ILE A 298 -6.91 16.33 -2.45
CA ILE A 298 -8.08 17.05 -1.95
C ILE A 298 -7.58 18.02 -0.89
N ALA A 299 -7.54 19.30 -1.24
CA ALA A 299 -7.06 20.37 -0.37
C ALA A 299 -8.24 21.16 0.18
N ILE A 300 -8.32 21.25 1.51
CA ILE A 300 -9.41 21.91 2.25
C ILE A 300 -8.81 23.07 3.04
N LYS A 301 -9.33 24.27 2.85
CA LYS A 301 -8.88 25.48 3.54
C LYS A 301 -9.21 25.44 5.02
N THR A 302 -8.29 25.92 5.84
CA THR A 302 -8.55 26.23 7.25
C THR A 302 -8.73 27.73 7.42
N TYR A 303 -9.58 28.11 8.38
CA TYR A 303 -9.96 29.49 8.65
C TYR A 303 -9.72 29.82 10.12
N ASP A 304 -9.44 31.08 10.44
CA ASP A 304 -9.51 31.59 11.82
C ASP A 304 -10.90 32.10 12.18
N GLU A 305 -11.03 32.64 13.39
CA GLU A 305 -12.27 33.19 13.94
C GLU A 305 -12.76 34.46 13.21
N ASP A 306 -11.91 35.10 12.41
CA ASP A 306 -12.25 36.28 11.60
C ASP A 306 -12.56 35.89 10.14
N GLY A 307 -12.45 34.60 9.80
CA GLY A 307 -12.71 34.08 8.47
C GLY A 307 -11.55 34.21 7.49
N ALA A 308 -10.35 34.55 7.98
CA ALA A 308 -9.15 34.58 7.15
C ALA A 308 -8.56 33.17 6.98
N ILE A 309 -8.02 32.89 5.80
CA ILE A 309 -7.43 31.58 5.47
C ILE A 309 -6.09 31.44 6.19
N THR A 310 -5.96 30.42 7.03
CA THR A 310 -4.77 30.15 7.85
C THR A 310 -3.89 29.02 7.31
N GLY A 311 -4.41 28.20 6.40
CA GLY A 311 -3.72 26.98 5.97
C GLY A 311 -4.61 26.03 5.18
N GLU A 312 -4.17 24.77 5.12
CA GLU A 312 -4.85 23.70 4.41
C GLU A 312 -4.66 22.33 5.08
N LYS A 313 -5.73 21.53 5.05
CA LYS A 313 -5.72 20.09 5.27
C LYS A 313 -5.68 19.39 3.91
N LEU A 314 -4.65 18.59 3.67
CA LEU A 314 -4.44 17.90 2.40
C LEU A 314 -4.62 16.40 2.57
N PHE A 315 -5.51 15.82 1.78
CA PHE A 315 -5.68 14.38 1.62
C PHE A 315 -5.19 13.95 0.25
N ILE A 316 -4.49 12.82 0.17
CA ILE A 316 -4.17 12.17 -1.10
C ILE A 316 -4.73 10.76 -1.13
N GLY A 317 -5.15 10.31 -2.30
CA GLY A 317 -5.76 9.01 -2.46
C GLY A 317 -6.28 8.72 -3.85
N LEU A 318 -7.19 7.77 -3.96
CA LEU A 318 -7.79 7.33 -5.21
C LEU A 318 -9.31 7.28 -5.08
N PHE A 319 -10.04 7.87 -6.03
CA PHE A 319 -11.47 7.59 -6.14
C PHE A 319 -11.73 6.12 -6.46
N THR A 320 -12.78 5.55 -5.86
CA THR A 320 -13.20 4.18 -6.14
C THR A 320 -13.89 4.09 -7.50
N SER A 321 -13.99 2.89 -8.07
CA SER A 321 -14.65 2.66 -9.36
C SER A 321 -16.11 3.14 -9.37
N VAL A 322 -16.79 3.07 -8.23
CA VAL A 322 -18.18 3.52 -8.05
C VAL A 322 -18.36 5.01 -8.38
N THR A 323 -17.34 5.84 -8.12
CA THR A 323 -17.37 7.26 -8.46
C THR A 323 -17.39 7.48 -9.97
N TYR A 324 -16.68 6.65 -10.74
CA TYR A 324 -16.65 6.76 -12.20
C TYR A 324 -17.91 6.15 -12.86
N SER A 325 -18.61 5.24 -12.18
CA SER A 325 -19.83 4.61 -12.70
C SER A 325 -21.12 5.35 -12.34
N ARG A 326 -21.07 6.33 -11.43
CA ARG A 326 -22.23 7.21 -11.17
C ARG A 326 -22.34 8.22 -12.30
N SER A 327 -23.29 8.00 -13.21
CA SER A 327 -23.75 9.00 -14.17
C SER A 327 -24.01 10.31 -13.45
N VAL A 328 -23.45 11.40 -13.95
CA VAL A 328 -23.89 12.76 -13.59
C VAL A 328 -25.28 12.90 -14.21
N GLY A 329 -26.32 12.63 -13.40
CA GLY A 329 -27.72 12.77 -13.79
C GLY A 329 -28.19 14.20 -13.64
#